data_AF-A0A7Y1SQ69-F1
#
_entry.id   AF-A0A7Y1SQ69-F1
#
_cell.length_a   1.000
_cell.length_b   1.000
_cell.length_c   1.000
_cell.angle_alpha   90.00
_cell.angle_beta   90.00
_cell.angle_gamma   90.00
#
_symmetry.space_group_name_H-M   'P 1'
#
loop_
_entity.id
_entity.type
_entity.pdbx_description
1 polymer ?
#
loop_
_entity_poly.entity_id
_entity_poly.type
_entity_poly.pdbx_seq_one_letter_code
_entity_poly.pdbx_strand_id
1 'polypeptide(L)'
;MVAVPLGQALTAEPVIIELKTSFTLTLFHQAIARQSMSDQVYIAAPRKPGKAGLRAIRKNKMLCRRLGLGMITVRMKDKRVDVHCEPGEFKPRKMKKRKQQLLSEFESRHGDPNLGGMVSETQMTSYRQGALRCAKVLHDEGACKASYVAKMAGFDKARNAMADNHYGWFEKVDRGVYGLTPAGAQAIEDNAALVASMMEG
;
A
#
# COMPACT_ATOMS: atom_id res chain seq x y z
N MET A 1 -35.86 -15.58 -1.63
CA MET A 1 -36.41 -16.52 -2.64
C MET A 1 -35.56 -17.77 -2.60
N VAL A 2 -36.18 -18.95 -2.63
CA VAL A 2 -35.46 -20.22 -2.69
C VAL A 2 -35.90 -20.93 -3.96
N ALA A 3 -34.94 -21.46 -4.71
CA ALA A 3 -35.18 -22.21 -5.93
C ALA A 3 -34.39 -23.52 -5.88
N VAL A 4 -34.97 -24.59 -6.43
CA VAL A 4 -34.31 -25.89 -6.56
C VAL A 4 -34.31 -26.27 -8.04
N PRO A 5 -33.22 -26.85 -8.59
CA PRO A 5 -33.19 -27.33 -9.97
C PRO A 5 -34.39 -28.24 -10.28
N LEU A 6 -35.00 -28.04 -11.45
CA LEU A 6 -36.15 -28.81 -11.92
C LEU A 6 -35.83 -30.32 -11.92
N GLY A 7 -36.70 -31.12 -11.32
CA GLY A 7 -36.63 -32.59 -11.33
C GLY A 7 -35.78 -33.24 -10.22
N GLN A 8 -35.20 -32.48 -9.29
CA GLN A 8 -34.31 -33.00 -8.24
C GLN A 8 -34.63 -32.47 -6.83
N ALA A 9 -35.91 -32.27 -6.53
CA ALA A 9 -36.38 -31.46 -5.39
C ALA A 9 -35.89 -31.90 -3.98
N LEU A 10 -35.51 -33.16 -3.77
CA LEU A 10 -35.12 -33.70 -2.46
C LEU A 10 -33.60 -33.93 -2.28
N THR A 11 -32.80 -33.83 -3.35
CA THR A 11 -31.35 -34.10 -3.30
C THR A 11 -30.49 -32.97 -3.88
N ALA A 12 -31.11 -31.97 -4.50
CA ALA A 12 -30.37 -30.85 -5.09
C ALA A 12 -30.08 -29.74 -4.08
N GLU A 13 -28.89 -29.17 -4.20
CA GLU A 13 -28.45 -28.01 -3.45
C GLU A 13 -29.37 -26.80 -3.75
N PRO A 14 -30.05 -26.22 -2.74
CA PRO A 14 -31.00 -25.13 -2.99
C PRO A 14 -30.25 -23.84 -3.35
N VAL A 15 -30.74 -23.11 -4.34
CA VAL A 15 -30.26 -21.75 -4.66
C VAL A 15 -31.05 -20.75 -3.84
N ILE A 16 -30.37 -19.98 -3.00
CA ILE A 16 -31.01 -18.97 -2.14
C ILE A 16 -30.67 -17.58 -2.66
N ILE A 17 -31.70 -16.76 -2.91
CA ILE A 17 -31.55 -15.38 -3.38
C ILE A 17 -32.18 -14.42 -2.38
N GLU A 18 -31.35 -13.59 -1.74
CA GLU A 18 -31.78 -12.48 -0.89
C GLU A 18 -31.98 -11.21 -1.74
N LEU A 19 -33.20 -10.66 -1.70
CA LEU A 19 -33.63 -9.54 -2.56
C LEU A 19 -33.88 -8.28 -1.74
N LYS A 20 -33.30 -7.15 -2.16
CA LYS A 20 -33.60 -5.82 -1.59
C LYS A 20 -33.61 -4.74 -2.67
N THR A 21 -34.14 -3.56 -2.33
CA THR A 21 -34.17 -2.37 -3.20
C THR A 21 -32.80 -1.71 -3.36
N SER A 22 -31.83 -2.07 -2.52
CA SER A 22 -30.44 -1.60 -2.63
C SER A 22 -29.48 -2.56 -1.92
N PHE A 23 -28.20 -2.44 -2.24
CA PHE A 23 -27.14 -3.12 -1.51
C PHE A 23 -26.90 -2.42 -0.16
N THR A 24 -27.28 -3.07 0.93
CA THR A 24 -27.12 -2.60 2.31
C THR A 24 -26.38 -3.65 3.14
N LEU A 25 -25.73 -3.25 4.24
CA LEU A 25 -25.07 -4.21 5.13
C LEU A 25 -26.03 -5.29 5.66
N THR A 26 -27.28 -4.92 5.93
CA THR A 26 -28.35 -5.87 6.31
C THR A 26 -28.56 -6.96 5.26
N LEU A 27 -28.54 -6.63 3.97
CA LEU A 27 -28.64 -7.62 2.89
C LEU A 27 -27.47 -8.61 2.94
N PHE A 28 -26.25 -8.12 3.16
CA PHE A 28 -25.08 -8.99 3.28
C PHE A 28 -25.19 -9.90 4.51
N HIS A 29 -25.57 -9.37 5.68
CA HIS A 29 -25.74 -10.19 6.89
C HIS A 29 -26.80 -11.27 6.70
N GLN A 30 -27.93 -10.93 6.06
CA GLN A 30 -28.97 -11.89 5.72
C GLN A 30 -28.43 -13.00 4.82
N ALA A 31 -27.71 -12.66 3.76
CA ALA A 31 -27.13 -13.63 2.84
C ALA A 31 -26.06 -14.52 3.51
N ILE A 32 -25.16 -13.95 4.32
CA ILE A 32 -24.17 -14.73 5.08
C ILE A 32 -24.88 -15.74 6.00
N ALA A 33 -25.96 -15.34 6.68
CA ALA A 33 -26.74 -16.24 7.51
C ALA A 33 -27.41 -17.37 6.72
N ARG A 34 -27.62 -17.22 5.39
CA ARG A 34 -28.13 -18.29 4.52
C ARG A 34 -27.07 -19.30 4.10
N GLN A 35 -25.78 -18.96 4.21
CA GLN A 35 -24.69 -19.87 3.81
C GLN A 35 -24.62 -21.13 4.70
N SER A 36 -25.22 -21.12 5.89
CA SER A 36 -25.35 -22.34 6.71
C SER A 36 -26.31 -23.38 6.13
N MET A 37 -27.16 -22.98 5.16
CA MET A 37 -28.15 -23.85 4.52
C MET A 37 -27.79 -24.20 3.08
N SER A 38 -26.89 -23.43 2.45
CA SER A 38 -26.48 -23.68 1.08
C SER A 38 -25.22 -22.91 0.69
N ASP A 39 -24.41 -23.50 -0.20
CA ASP A 39 -23.26 -22.82 -0.80
C ASP A 39 -23.68 -21.89 -1.96
N GLN A 40 -24.90 -22.06 -2.48
CA GLN A 40 -25.46 -21.34 -3.63
C GLN A 40 -26.29 -20.12 -3.22
N VAL A 41 -25.67 -19.19 -2.49
CA VAL A 41 -26.34 -17.97 -1.98
C VAL A 41 -25.99 -16.73 -2.80
N TYR A 42 -27.02 -16.03 -3.26
CA TYR A 42 -26.92 -14.79 -4.02
C TYR A 42 -27.58 -13.62 -3.30
N ILE A 43 -27.02 -12.43 -3.50
CA ILE A 43 -27.72 -11.16 -3.24
C ILE A 43 -28.17 -10.53 -4.55
N ALA A 44 -29.33 -9.89 -4.54
CA ALA A 44 -29.90 -9.24 -5.70
C ALA A 44 -30.52 -7.87 -5.36
N ALA A 45 -30.19 -6.86 -6.17
CA ALA A 45 -30.76 -5.52 -6.05
C ALA A 45 -30.87 -4.79 -7.40
N PRO A 46 -31.71 -3.74 -7.52
CA PRO A 46 -31.79 -2.92 -8.71
C PRO A 46 -30.44 -2.30 -9.13
N ARG A 47 -30.17 -2.30 -10.43
CA ARG A 47 -29.00 -1.65 -11.03
C ARG A 47 -29.17 -0.13 -11.04
N LYS A 48 -28.29 0.59 -10.33
CA LYS A 48 -28.21 2.05 -10.42
C LYS A 48 -27.46 2.48 -11.70
N PRO A 49 -27.94 3.51 -12.43
CA PRO A 49 -27.26 4.01 -13.64
C PRO A 49 -26.01 4.85 -13.29
N GLY A 50 -25.23 5.16 -14.33
CA GLY A 50 -24.12 6.12 -14.26
C GLY A 50 -22.84 5.62 -13.57
N LYS A 51 -21.85 6.52 -13.48
CA LYS A 51 -20.50 6.23 -12.93
C LYS A 51 -20.56 5.74 -11.48
N ALA A 52 -21.45 6.32 -10.66
CA ALA A 52 -21.62 5.93 -9.26
C ALA A 52 -22.13 4.48 -9.14
N GLY A 53 -23.12 4.08 -9.94
CA GLY A 53 -23.61 2.71 -10.00
C GLY A 53 -22.54 1.70 -10.42
N LEU A 54 -21.73 2.04 -11.44
CA LEU A 54 -20.62 1.19 -11.88
C LEU A 54 -19.52 1.03 -10.81
N ARG A 55 -19.28 2.05 -9.97
CA ARG A 55 -18.35 1.94 -8.83
C ARG A 55 -18.95 1.07 -7.72
N ALA A 56 -20.23 1.24 -7.42
CA ALA A 56 -20.94 0.43 -6.42
C ALA A 56 -20.94 -1.06 -6.81
N ILE A 57 -21.22 -1.38 -8.08
CA ILE A 57 -21.14 -2.76 -8.60
C ILE A 57 -19.75 -3.35 -8.37
N ARG A 58 -18.68 -2.62 -8.71
CA ARG A 58 -17.30 -3.10 -8.50
C ARG A 58 -16.96 -3.36 -7.03
N LYS A 59 -17.34 -2.43 -6.14
CA LYS A 59 -17.11 -2.57 -4.69
C LYS A 59 -17.88 -3.76 -4.12
N ASN A 60 -19.18 -3.86 -4.44
CA ASN A 60 -20.04 -4.91 -3.92
C ASN A 60 -19.67 -6.29 -4.50
N LYS A 61 -19.30 -6.38 -5.78
CA LYS A 61 -18.78 -7.61 -6.39
C LYS A 61 -17.54 -8.11 -5.64
N MET A 62 -16.60 -7.23 -5.30
CA MET A 62 -15.43 -7.63 -4.53
C MET A 62 -15.76 -8.07 -3.11
N LEU A 63 -16.73 -7.42 -2.46
CA LEU A 63 -17.22 -7.84 -1.14
C LEU A 63 -17.91 -9.21 -1.22
N CYS A 64 -18.80 -9.42 -2.19
CA CYS A 64 -19.48 -10.70 -2.41
C CYS A 64 -18.47 -11.83 -2.62
N ARG A 65 -17.47 -11.61 -3.49
CA ARG A 65 -16.38 -12.58 -3.67
C ARG A 65 -15.70 -12.91 -2.35
N ARG A 66 -15.28 -11.91 -1.57
CA ARG A 66 -14.62 -12.13 -0.26
C ARG A 66 -15.47 -12.93 0.73
N LEU A 67 -16.80 -12.82 0.64
CA LEU A 67 -17.76 -13.51 1.49
C LEU A 67 -18.24 -14.84 0.89
N GLY A 68 -17.79 -15.21 -0.31
CA GLY A 68 -18.28 -16.39 -1.02
C GLY A 68 -19.73 -16.30 -1.51
N LEU A 69 -20.25 -15.08 -1.71
CA LEU A 69 -21.61 -14.83 -2.19
C LEU A 69 -21.66 -14.56 -3.69
N GLY A 70 -22.75 -14.98 -4.32
CA GLY A 70 -23.12 -14.55 -5.65
C GLY A 70 -23.76 -13.15 -5.65
N MET A 71 -23.63 -12.43 -6.76
CA MET A 71 -24.19 -11.07 -6.88
C MET A 71 -24.96 -10.91 -8.18
N ILE A 72 -26.19 -10.44 -8.08
CA ILE A 72 -27.08 -10.17 -9.21
C ILE A 72 -27.52 -8.71 -9.17
N THR A 73 -27.69 -8.10 -10.35
CA THR A 73 -28.43 -6.84 -10.46
C THR A 73 -29.54 -6.93 -11.49
N VAL A 74 -30.63 -6.22 -11.24
CA VAL A 74 -31.74 -6.11 -12.19
C VAL A 74 -31.85 -4.68 -12.72
N ARG A 75 -31.74 -4.49 -14.04
CA ARG A 75 -31.98 -3.20 -14.68
C ARG A 75 -33.49 -3.03 -14.89
N MET A 76 -34.11 -2.17 -14.09
CA MET A 76 -35.57 -2.03 -14.05
C MET A 76 -36.18 -1.56 -15.38
N LYS A 77 -35.46 -0.76 -16.18
CA LYS A 77 -35.95 -0.21 -17.46
C LYS A 77 -36.37 -1.31 -18.45
N ASP A 78 -35.60 -2.38 -18.55
CA ASP A 78 -35.77 -3.45 -19.54
C ASP A 78 -35.78 -4.85 -18.91
N LYS A 79 -35.93 -4.92 -17.58
CA LYS A 79 -35.97 -6.16 -16.78
C LYS A 79 -34.73 -7.05 -16.97
N ARG A 80 -33.61 -6.50 -17.47
CA ARG A 80 -32.39 -7.26 -17.70
C ARG A 80 -31.76 -7.67 -16.36
N VAL A 81 -31.47 -8.95 -16.22
CA VAL A 81 -30.75 -9.52 -15.08
C VAL A 81 -29.28 -9.71 -15.48
N ASP A 82 -28.37 -9.18 -14.68
CA ASP A 82 -26.93 -9.37 -14.85
C ASP A 82 -26.38 -10.09 -13.60
N VAL A 83 -25.75 -11.25 -13.79
CA VAL A 83 -24.97 -11.94 -12.74
C VAL A 83 -23.53 -11.41 -12.78
N HIS A 84 -23.06 -10.86 -11.66
CA HIS A 84 -21.76 -10.20 -11.56
C HIS A 84 -20.67 -11.14 -11.04
N CYS A 85 -21.03 -12.07 -10.17
CA CYS A 85 -20.16 -13.14 -9.70
C CYS A 85 -21.00 -14.30 -9.17
N GLU A 86 -20.46 -15.50 -9.31
CA GLU A 86 -20.95 -16.73 -8.69
C GLU A 86 -20.52 -16.80 -7.21
N PRO A 87 -21.27 -17.50 -6.34
CA PRO A 87 -20.82 -17.91 -5.01
C PRO A 87 -19.58 -18.81 -5.09
N GLY A 88 -18.84 -18.91 -3.99
CA GLY A 88 -17.71 -19.84 -3.87
C GLY A 88 -16.42 -19.23 -3.29
N GLU A 89 -15.40 -20.07 -3.15
CA GLU A 89 -14.18 -19.71 -2.43
C GLU A 89 -13.45 -18.49 -3.01
N PHE A 90 -13.00 -17.59 -2.12
CA PHE A 90 -12.13 -16.48 -2.48
C PHE A 90 -10.72 -16.66 -1.97
N LYS A 91 -9.78 -16.78 -2.92
CA LYS A 91 -8.34 -16.80 -2.66
C LYS A 91 -7.77 -15.40 -2.96
N PRO A 92 -7.40 -14.60 -1.93
CA PRO A 92 -6.90 -13.26 -2.14
C PRO A 92 -5.54 -13.28 -2.87
N ARG A 93 -5.40 -12.48 -3.94
CA ARG A 93 -4.10 -12.26 -4.58
C ARG A 93 -3.23 -11.36 -3.69
N LYS A 94 -2.19 -11.93 -3.09
CA LYS A 94 -1.21 -11.17 -2.29
C LYS A 94 -0.32 -10.32 -3.22
N MET A 95 -0.12 -9.05 -2.87
CA MET A 95 0.77 -8.13 -3.59
C MET A 95 2.15 -8.06 -2.92
N LYS A 96 3.08 -8.91 -3.35
CA LYS A 96 4.43 -9.05 -2.74
C LYS A 96 5.18 -7.71 -2.63
N LYS A 97 5.15 -6.88 -3.69
CA LYS A 97 5.81 -5.56 -3.72
C LYS A 97 5.30 -4.61 -2.63
N ARG A 98 3.97 -4.57 -2.43
CA ARG A 98 3.36 -3.69 -1.41
C ARG A 98 3.66 -4.17 0.01
N LYS A 99 3.73 -5.49 0.22
CA LYS A 99 4.21 -6.07 1.49
C LYS A 99 5.65 -5.61 1.76
N GLN A 100 6.55 -5.73 0.78
CA GLN A 100 7.95 -5.32 0.91
C GLN A 100 8.09 -3.82 1.19
N GLN A 101 7.28 -2.97 0.54
CA GLN A 101 7.26 -1.53 0.81
C GLN A 101 6.83 -1.23 2.25
N LEU A 102 5.78 -1.87 2.75
CA LEU A 102 5.32 -1.69 4.14
C LEU A 102 6.38 -2.16 5.16
N LEU A 103 7.09 -3.25 4.86
CA LEU A 103 8.17 -3.74 5.71
C LEU A 103 9.38 -2.80 5.68
N SER A 104 9.76 -2.32 4.50
CA SER A 104 10.84 -1.34 4.35
C SER A 104 10.51 -0.01 5.04
N GLU A 105 9.24 0.42 4.98
CA GLU A 105 8.75 1.59 5.73
C GLU A 105 8.86 1.34 7.24
N PHE A 106 8.48 0.15 7.73
CA PHE A 106 8.60 -0.22 9.13
C PHE A 106 10.06 -0.30 9.62
N GLU A 107 10.95 -0.92 8.83
CA GLU A 107 12.39 -1.01 9.12
C GLU A 107 13.04 0.37 9.13
N SER A 108 12.66 1.24 8.18
CA SER A 108 13.14 2.63 8.15
C SER A 108 12.69 3.47 9.35
N ARG A 109 11.65 3.01 10.08
CA ARG A 109 11.20 3.60 11.35
C ARG A 109 11.85 2.97 12.58
N HIS A 110 12.39 1.75 12.47
CA HIS A 110 13.12 1.08 13.56
C HIS A 110 14.61 1.42 13.61
N GLY A 111 15.17 1.99 12.55
CA GLY A 111 16.51 2.61 12.58
C GLY A 111 16.58 3.94 13.33
N ASP A 112 15.50 4.32 14.03
CA ASP A 112 15.41 5.53 14.84
C ASP A 112 15.65 5.14 16.30
N PRO A 113 16.84 5.41 16.89
CA PRO A 113 17.13 5.12 18.30
C PRO A 113 16.41 6.09 19.25
N ASN A 114 15.22 6.56 18.89
CA ASN A 114 14.39 7.37 19.77
C ASN A 114 13.54 6.43 20.64
N LEU A 115 14.15 5.97 21.74
CA LEU A 115 13.41 5.57 22.93
C LEU A 115 12.48 6.74 23.29
N GLY A 116 11.19 6.43 23.44
CA GLY A 116 10.14 7.44 23.60
C GLY A 116 10.49 8.51 24.64
N GLY A 117 10.30 9.76 24.26
CA GLY A 117 10.33 10.91 25.16
C GLY A 117 11.66 11.65 25.22
N MET A 118 12.08 12.30 24.13
CA MET A 118 12.90 13.51 24.24
C MET A 118 12.39 14.61 23.30
N VAL A 119 12.47 15.82 23.84
CA VAL A 119 11.80 17.04 23.41
C VAL A 119 12.66 17.76 22.37
N SER A 120 12.03 18.21 21.28
CA SER A 120 12.48 19.33 20.45
C SER A 120 13.86 19.22 19.79
N GLU A 121 14.05 18.31 18.83
CA GLU A 121 14.99 18.56 17.73
C GLU A 121 14.35 18.17 16.40
N THR A 122 14.52 19.03 15.40
CA THR A 122 13.90 18.99 14.06
C THR A 122 13.82 17.56 13.51
N GLN A 123 12.60 17.06 13.26
CA GLN A 123 12.34 15.72 12.74
C GLN A 123 13.13 15.48 11.43
N MET A 124 14.29 14.84 11.56
CA MET A 124 15.19 14.59 10.44
C MET A 124 14.87 13.22 9.85
N THR A 125 14.50 13.16 8.57
CA THR A 125 14.26 11.85 7.92
C THR A 125 15.56 11.06 7.80
N SER A 126 15.47 9.72 7.83
CA SER A 126 16.61 8.83 7.61
C SER A 126 17.33 9.06 6.27
N TYR A 127 16.62 9.56 5.26
CA TYR A 127 17.22 9.98 4.00
C TYR A 127 18.14 11.20 4.17
N ARG A 128 17.69 12.23 4.90
CA ARG A 128 18.48 13.44 5.14
C ARG A 128 19.67 13.16 6.07
N GLN A 129 19.50 12.29 7.06
CA GLN A 129 20.61 11.74 7.86
C GLN A 129 21.63 10.99 7.00
N GLY A 130 21.17 10.12 6.09
CA GLY A 130 22.04 9.45 5.10
C GLY A 130 22.78 10.42 4.19
N ALA A 131 22.13 11.49 3.74
CA ALA A 131 22.77 12.54 2.95
C ALA A 131 23.81 13.33 3.78
N LEU A 132 23.55 13.63 5.06
CA LEU A 132 24.52 14.28 5.96
C LEU A 132 25.77 13.42 6.18
N ARG A 133 25.62 12.10 6.34
CA ARG A 133 26.76 11.17 6.40
C ARG A 133 27.58 11.20 5.11
N CYS A 134 26.93 11.24 3.95
CA CYS A 134 27.63 11.39 2.66
C CYS A 134 28.38 12.73 2.57
N ALA A 135 27.75 13.81 3.02
CA ALA A 135 28.36 15.14 3.06
C ALA A 135 29.59 15.14 3.98
N LYS A 136 29.52 14.51 5.15
CA LYS A 136 30.65 14.38 6.09
C LYS A 136 31.82 13.61 5.48
N VAL A 137 31.57 12.49 4.80
CA VAL A 137 32.64 11.75 4.11
C VAL A 137 33.32 12.64 3.06
N LEU A 138 32.56 13.37 2.26
CA LEU A 138 33.13 14.27 1.25
C LEU A 138 33.85 15.48 1.85
N HIS A 139 33.41 15.96 3.01
CA HIS A 139 34.08 17.00 3.76
C HIS A 139 35.46 16.54 4.24
N ASP A 140 35.56 15.30 4.74
CA ASP A 140 36.79 14.77 5.32
C ASP A 140 37.80 14.28 4.26
N GLU A 141 37.29 13.63 3.21
CA GLU A 141 38.11 12.95 2.19
C GLU A 141 38.33 13.81 0.94
N GLY A 142 37.56 14.89 0.79
CA GLY A 142 37.46 15.64 -0.45
C GLY A 142 36.70 14.91 -1.55
N ALA A 143 36.79 15.42 -2.78
CA ALA A 143 36.05 14.90 -3.91
C ALA A 143 36.49 13.46 -4.26
N CYS A 144 35.57 12.50 -4.15
CA CYS A 144 35.90 11.09 -4.34
C CYS A 144 34.77 10.28 -5.02
N LYS A 145 35.02 9.00 -5.29
CA LYS A 145 34.08 8.14 -6.01
C LYS A 145 32.80 7.92 -5.20
N ALA A 146 31.65 8.00 -5.86
CA ALA A 146 30.34 7.77 -5.23
C ALA A 146 30.21 6.39 -4.58
N SER A 147 30.93 5.39 -5.08
CA SER A 147 31.00 4.05 -4.48
C SER A 147 31.77 4.04 -3.15
N TYR A 148 32.80 4.87 -3.03
CA TYR A 148 33.55 5.03 -1.79
C TYR A 148 32.70 5.75 -0.74
N VAL A 149 32.07 6.86 -1.12
CA VAL A 149 31.13 7.59 -0.25
C VAL A 149 30.02 6.68 0.25
N ALA A 150 29.40 5.88 -0.62
CA ALA A 150 28.34 4.95 -0.22
C ALA A 150 28.79 3.92 0.84
N LYS A 151 30.03 3.43 0.70
CA LYS A 151 30.63 2.48 1.63
C LYS A 151 30.90 3.14 2.99
N MET A 152 31.55 4.30 2.99
CA MET A 152 31.94 4.99 4.23
C MET A 152 30.75 5.58 4.97
N ALA A 153 29.77 6.11 4.24
CA ALA A 153 28.55 6.67 4.84
C ALA A 153 27.56 5.60 5.32
N GLY A 154 27.79 4.31 5.03
CA GLY A 154 26.86 3.22 5.36
C GLY A 154 25.45 3.47 4.81
N PHE A 155 25.34 4.05 3.60
CA PHE A 155 24.07 4.50 3.03
C PHE A 155 23.89 4.00 1.60
N ASP A 156 23.04 2.99 1.43
CA ASP A 156 22.79 2.34 0.13
C ASP A 156 22.33 3.30 -0.98
N LYS A 157 21.62 4.36 -0.60
CA LYS A 157 21.09 5.36 -1.55
C LYS A 157 22.05 6.53 -1.80
N ALA A 158 23.28 6.51 -1.29
CA ALA A 158 24.23 7.61 -1.41
C ALA A 158 24.45 8.07 -2.86
N ARG A 159 24.58 7.13 -3.80
CA ARG A 159 24.77 7.46 -5.23
C ARG A 159 23.61 8.27 -5.80
N ASN A 160 22.37 7.87 -5.48
CA ASN A 160 21.18 8.58 -5.94
C ASN A 160 21.07 9.92 -5.21
N ALA A 161 21.35 9.96 -3.90
CA ALA A 161 21.29 11.20 -3.13
C ALA A 161 22.24 12.29 -3.66
N MET A 162 23.46 11.91 -4.03
CA MET A 162 24.41 12.83 -4.64
C MET A 162 24.07 13.21 -6.08
N ALA A 163 23.47 12.28 -6.85
CA ALA A 163 23.06 12.56 -8.23
C ALA A 163 21.81 13.45 -8.31
N ASP A 164 20.80 13.16 -7.50
CA ASP A 164 19.54 13.90 -7.45
C ASP A 164 19.71 15.26 -6.75
N ASN A 165 20.67 15.34 -5.81
CA ASN A 165 21.12 16.55 -5.13
C ASN A 165 19.97 17.46 -4.63
N HIS A 166 18.92 16.87 -4.05
CA HIS A 166 17.70 17.59 -3.63
C HIS A 166 17.95 18.77 -2.68
N TYR A 167 19.08 18.78 -1.97
CA TYR A 167 19.45 19.80 -1.00
C TYR A 167 20.54 20.77 -1.50
N GLY A 168 21.10 20.54 -2.69
CA GLY A 168 22.19 21.36 -3.22
C GLY A 168 23.54 21.17 -2.51
N TRP A 169 23.73 20.10 -1.75
CA TRP A 169 24.95 19.84 -0.95
C TRP A 169 26.10 19.26 -1.75
N PHE A 170 25.82 18.64 -2.90
CA PHE A 170 26.81 17.90 -3.67
C PHE A 170 27.06 18.57 -5.01
N GLU A 171 28.26 18.38 -5.55
CA GLU A 171 28.60 18.76 -6.91
C GLU A 171 29.24 17.59 -7.65
N LYS A 172 28.96 17.48 -8.93
CA LYS A 172 29.53 16.43 -9.77
C LYS A 172 30.84 16.95 -10.36
N VAL A 173 31.96 16.42 -9.87
CA VAL A 173 33.30 16.80 -10.31
C VAL A 173 33.69 16.04 -11.58
N ASP A 174 33.34 14.76 -11.66
CA ASP A 174 33.55 13.92 -12.85
C ASP A 174 32.53 12.75 -12.89
N ARG A 175 32.64 11.85 -13.86
CA ARG A 175 31.82 10.64 -13.97
C ARG A 175 31.96 9.77 -12.72
N GLY A 176 30.95 9.88 -11.85
CA GLY A 176 30.87 9.10 -10.61
C GLY A 176 31.77 9.62 -9.49
N VAL A 177 32.34 10.82 -9.64
CA VAL A 177 33.12 11.52 -8.61
C VAL A 177 32.33 12.75 -8.18
N TYR A 178 32.14 12.90 -6.88
CA TYR A 178 31.37 13.99 -6.29
C TYR A 178 32.21 14.74 -5.28
N GLY A 179 31.98 16.05 -5.21
CA GLY A 179 32.52 16.95 -4.22
C GLY A 179 31.40 17.54 -3.36
N LEU A 180 31.78 18.38 -2.40
CA LEU A 180 30.88 19.05 -1.48
C LEU A 180 30.77 20.53 -1.83
N THR A 181 29.55 21.05 -1.93
CA THR A 181 29.33 22.48 -2.14
C THR A 181 29.49 23.25 -0.83
N PRO A 182 29.64 24.60 -0.87
CA PRO A 182 29.60 25.42 0.34
C PRO A 182 28.31 25.23 1.16
N ALA A 183 27.16 25.03 0.50
CA ALA A 183 25.89 24.74 1.18
C ALA A 183 25.91 23.37 1.88
N GLY A 184 26.61 22.39 1.31
CA GLY A 184 26.83 21.08 1.93
C GLY A 184 27.73 21.18 3.17
N ALA A 185 28.79 21.99 3.11
CA ALA A 185 29.65 22.26 4.26
C ALA A 185 28.89 22.94 5.40
N GLN A 186 28.11 23.98 5.09
CA GLN A 186 27.27 24.66 6.08
C GLN A 186 26.25 23.70 6.73
N ALA A 187 25.65 22.80 5.94
CA ALA A 187 24.71 21.84 6.48
C ALA A 187 25.32 20.85 7.48
N ILE A 188 26.62 20.55 7.37
CA ILE A 188 27.34 19.74 8.37
C ILE A 188 27.49 20.54 9.67
N GLU A 189 27.88 21.81 9.58
CA GLU A 189 28.01 22.69 10.75
C GLU A 189 26.68 22.86 11.49
N ASP A 190 25.61 23.17 10.74
CA ASP A 190 24.25 23.34 11.28
C ASP A 190 23.73 22.08 11.99
N ASN A 191 24.30 20.91 11.69
CA ASN A 191 23.90 19.61 12.22
C ASN A 191 25.05 18.89 12.94
N ALA A 192 26.06 19.62 13.43
CA ALA A 192 27.31 19.03 13.93
C ALA A 192 27.10 17.97 15.02
N ALA A 193 26.23 18.24 16.00
CA ALA A 193 25.91 17.30 17.08
C ALA A 193 25.27 15.99 16.55
N LEU A 194 24.41 16.11 15.55
CA LEU A 194 23.72 14.99 14.92
C LEU A 194 24.66 14.18 14.00
N VAL A 195 25.59 14.85 13.32
CA VAL A 195 26.61 14.17 12.50
C VAL A 195 27.60 13.41 13.38
N ALA A 196 28.03 14.00 14.51
CA ALA A 196 28.91 13.34 15.46
C ALA A 196 28.30 12.04 16.00
N SER A 197 27.04 12.08 16.45
CA SER A 197 26.36 10.89 17.00
C SER A 197 26.14 9.77 15.98
N MET A 198 26.14 10.08 14.68
CA MET A 198 25.99 9.10 13.60
C MET A 198 27.30 8.44 13.15
N MET A 199 28.46 9.02 13.48
CA MET A 199 29.77 8.55 12.99
C MET A 199 30.57 7.78 14.05
N GLU A 200 30.08 7.71 15.29
CA GLU A 200 30.74 7.03 16.43
C GLU A 200 30.34 5.55 16.61
N GLY A 201 29.70 4.92 15.62
CA GLY A 201 29.29 3.50 15.64
C GLY A 201 29.81 2.70 14.45
#